data_AF-A0AAV0IM95-F1
#
_entry.id   AF-A0AAV0IM95-F1
#
_cell.length_a   1.000
_cell.length_b   1.000
_cell.length_c   1.000
_cell.angle_alpha   90.00
_cell.angle_beta   90.00
_cell.angle_gamma   90.00
#
_symmetry.space_group_name_H-M   'P 1'
#
loop_
_entity.id
_entity.type
_entity.pdbx_description
1 polymer ?
#
loop_
_entity_poly.entity_id
_entity_poly.type
_entity_poly.pdbx_seq_one_letter_code
_entity_poly.pdbx_strand_id
1 'polypeptide(L)'
;MASKATSPAVEVIIVGAGLSGLAAGKTLHEAGIRDILILEADSKIGGRIRTAEIGGYTVEMGANWLTGGGGAPKSSHLFEIANRHLNLKVHFSDFSSLSNVFKQDGGLYSKEEVEEALAAAEARDALCTRLSTNIVSDISISKAQQIADRSSEIPALLFCRAPKTALEMVIDYFQNDYEDADSPSVTSLKHTLPRHEFLDFGGETYFVADPRGFHSIVHYIAKQFLSHSHHYDDGNHLTFDDPRIKLNQVVREINYCENRVRVKTEDGCEYEAKCAIVSVSLGVLQSNLINFIPNLPKWKRRAVNGFNMGNFTKIFLKFPTKFWPSNTAGSEFFLYAHENRGYYPTWQNLENVLPGSNILLVTVTGDESKRIDKLADETIREEAMVALRKMFGNGIPDPEQILVPRWLSNRLFRGSYSNWPVGYKQSNHKQLKDPVGPIFFTGEHTSTKYLGFADGAYCAGVDTGNEVAKCVREHQTKERKSEPSALLTNK
;
A
#
# COMPACT_ATOMS: atom_id res chain seq x y z
N MET A 1 25.49 15.08 -34.23
CA MET A 1 24.55 14.96 -33.10
C MET A 1 23.17 15.32 -33.63
N ALA A 2 22.27 14.35 -33.75
CA ALA A 2 20.90 14.63 -34.16
C ALA A 2 20.20 15.37 -33.01
N SER A 3 19.68 16.57 -33.28
CA SER A 3 18.75 17.26 -32.40
C SER A 3 17.55 16.34 -32.19
N LYS A 4 17.42 15.77 -30.99
CA LYS A 4 16.17 15.09 -30.58
C LYS A 4 15.10 16.18 -30.51
N ALA A 5 14.07 16.07 -31.35
CA ALA A 5 12.96 17.01 -31.37
C ALA A 5 12.28 17.04 -29.98
N THR A 6 12.19 18.21 -29.38
CA THR A 6 11.38 18.44 -28.17
C THR A 6 9.91 18.23 -28.53
N SER A 7 9.23 17.31 -27.83
CA SER A 7 7.78 17.14 -27.98
C SER A 7 7.07 18.46 -27.60
N PRO A 8 5.94 18.80 -28.24
CA PRO A 8 5.15 19.97 -27.83
C PRO A 8 4.77 19.84 -26.34
N ALA A 9 4.82 20.95 -25.62
CA ALA A 9 4.54 20.96 -24.19
C ALA A 9 3.05 20.64 -23.93
N VAL A 10 2.80 19.67 -23.04
CA VAL A 10 1.44 19.28 -22.63
C VAL A 10 0.95 20.13 -21.43
N GLU A 11 -0.32 20.07 -21.08
CA GLU A 11 -0.79 20.77 -19.87
C GLU A 11 -0.25 20.11 -18.58
N VAL A 12 -0.33 18.78 -18.46
CA VAL A 12 0.05 18.06 -17.23
C VAL A 12 0.86 16.80 -17.54
N ILE A 13 2.02 16.64 -16.89
CA ILE A 13 2.71 15.34 -16.83
C ILE A 13 2.36 14.63 -15.51
N ILE A 14 2.03 13.34 -15.56
CA ILE A 14 1.84 12.48 -14.40
C ILE A 14 3.00 11.48 -14.37
N VAL A 15 3.78 11.50 -13.29
CA VAL A 15 4.89 10.57 -13.06
C VAL A 15 4.37 9.40 -12.23
N GLY A 16 4.23 8.24 -12.86
CA GLY A 16 3.67 6.99 -12.32
C GLY A 16 2.23 6.73 -12.74
N ALA A 17 1.96 5.53 -13.21
CA ALA A 17 0.66 4.95 -13.52
C ALA A 17 0.21 3.94 -12.44
N GLY A 18 0.55 4.24 -11.17
CA GLY A 18 -0.08 3.61 -10.02
C GLY A 18 -1.51 4.11 -9.83
N LEU A 19 -2.22 3.56 -8.84
CA LEU A 19 -3.63 3.89 -8.57
C LEU A 19 -3.89 5.40 -8.39
N SER A 20 -3.04 6.11 -7.65
CA SER A 20 -3.18 7.56 -7.43
C SER A 20 -2.92 8.38 -8.69
N GLY A 21 -1.90 8.02 -9.48
CA GLY A 21 -1.59 8.70 -10.75
C GLY A 21 -2.72 8.54 -11.77
N LEU A 22 -3.28 7.33 -11.88
CA LEU A 22 -4.41 7.05 -12.78
C LEU A 22 -5.70 7.70 -12.31
N ALA A 23 -5.97 7.71 -10.99
CA ALA A 23 -7.11 8.44 -10.44
C ALA A 23 -6.99 9.94 -10.72
N ALA A 24 -5.81 10.54 -10.55
CA ALA A 24 -5.56 11.94 -10.91
C ALA A 24 -5.77 12.20 -12.40
N GLY A 25 -5.26 11.32 -13.27
CA GLY A 25 -5.45 11.41 -14.73
C GLY A 25 -6.92 11.32 -15.14
N LYS A 26 -7.68 10.39 -14.55
CA LYS A 26 -9.13 10.27 -14.73
C LYS A 26 -9.84 11.56 -14.29
N THR A 27 -9.54 12.07 -13.11
CA THR A 27 -10.16 13.29 -12.58
C THR A 27 -9.87 14.51 -13.46
N LEU A 28 -8.64 14.66 -13.96
CA LEU A 28 -8.30 15.72 -14.92
C LEU A 28 -9.11 15.58 -16.22
N HIS A 29 -9.22 14.36 -16.74
CA HIS A 29 -10.01 14.09 -17.95
C HIS A 29 -11.49 14.46 -17.76
N GLU A 30 -12.09 14.08 -16.63
CA GLU A 30 -13.47 14.43 -16.26
C GLU A 30 -13.64 15.94 -16.07
N ALA A 31 -12.59 16.64 -15.63
CA ALA A 31 -12.54 18.10 -15.55
C ALA A 31 -12.31 18.79 -16.92
N GLY A 32 -12.18 18.03 -18.01
CA GLY A 32 -11.96 18.55 -19.37
C GLY A 32 -10.49 18.82 -19.72
N ILE A 33 -9.55 18.53 -18.83
CA ILE A 33 -8.10 18.66 -19.05
C ILE A 33 -7.61 17.34 -19.63
N ARG A 34 -7.55 17.29 -20.96
CA ARG A 34 -7.24 16.06 -21.71
C ARG A 34 -5.81 15.97 -22.20
N ASP A 35 -5.12 17.11 -22.26
CA ASP A 35 -3.73 17.21 -22.69
C ASP A 35 -2.79 16.82 -21.54
N ILE A 36 -2.76 15.52 -21.26
CA ILE A 36 -1.99 14.90 -20.19
C ILE A 36 -1.02 13.89 -20.77
N LEU A 37 0.12 13.70 -20.10
CA LEU A 37 1.10 12.65 -20.41
C LEU A 37 1.46 11.87 -19.14
N ILE A 38 1.24 10.57 -19.14
CA ILE A 38 1.57 9.65 -18.05
C ILE A 38 2.88 8.93 -18.39
N LEU A 39 3.87 9.04 -17.51
CA LEU A 39 5.16 8.37 -17.62
C LEU A 39 5.25 7.29 -16.53
N GLU A 40 5.19 6.02 -16.92
CA GLU A 40 5.30 4.87 -16.02
C GLU A 40 6.67 4.22 -16.20
N ALA A 41 7.35 3.98 -15.09
CA ALA A 41 8.69 3.41 -15.08
C ALA A 41 8.69 1.92 -15.44
N ASP A 42 7.65 1.20 -15.06
CA ASP A 42 7.46 -0.22 -15.36
C ASP A 42 6.88 -0.41 -16.77
N SER A 43 6.94 -1.66 -17.22
CA SER A 43 6.30 -2.18 -18.42
C SER A 43 4.78 -2.34 -18.29
N LYS A 44 4.21 -2.06 -17.11
CA LYS A 44 2.78 -2.25 -16.78
C LYS A 44 2.28 -1.19 -15.82
N ILE A 45 0.96 -0.94 -15.83
CA ILE A 45 0.31 -0.04 -14.87
C ILE A 45 -0.08 -0.76 -13.58
N GLY A 46 -0.40 0.00 -12.52
CA GLY A 46 -0.91 -0.52 -11.24
C GLY A 46 0.04 -0.40 -10.06
N GLY A 47 1.35 -0.37 -10.32
CA GLY A 47 2.36 -0.14 -9.30
C GLY A 47 2.34 -1.20 -8.18
N ARG A 48 1.89 -0.82 -6.99
CA ARG A 48 1.82 -1.69 -5.80
C ARG A 48 0.57 -2.59 -5.74
N ILE A 49 -0.38 -2.40 -6.66
CA ILE A 49 -1.42 -3.39 -6.93
C ILE A 49 -0.84 -4.29 -8.02
N ARG A 50 -0.23 -5.40 -7.61
CA ARG A 50 0.59 -6.23 -8.48
C ARG A 50 0.33 -7.71 -8.26
N THR A 51 -0.11 -8.33 -9.34
CA THR A 51 -0.41 -9.76 -9.41
C THR A 51 0.80 -10.53 -9.93
N ALA A 52 0.91 -11.80 -9.53
CA ALA A 52 1.87 -12.78 -10.01
C ALA A 52 1.21 -14.16 -10.14
N GLU A 53 1.98 -15.11 -10.66
CA GLU A 53 1.56 -16.50 -10.83
C GLU A 53 2.50 -17.41 -10.03
N ILE A 54 1.94 -18.43 -9.36
CA ILE A 54 2.69 -19.52 -8.73
C ILE A 54 1.87 -20.82 -8.80
N GLY A 55 2.48 -21.90 -9.32
CA GLY A 55 1.86 -23.23 -9.38
C GLY A 55 0.56 -23.33 -10.21
N GLY A 56 0.36 -22.47 -11.19
CA GLY A 56 -0.84 -22.29 -12.01
C GLY A 56 -1.88 -21.31 -11.44
N TYR A 57 -1.59 -20.63 -10.32
CA TYR A 57 -2.55 -19.80 -9.60
C TYR A 57 -2.15 -18.33 -9.57
N THR A 58 -3.15 -17.47 -9.77
CA THR A 58 -3.04 -16.01 -9.64
C THR A 58 -2.97 -15.62 -8.15
N VAL A 59 -1.92 -14.90 -7.75
CA VAL A 59 -1.71 -14.39 -6.38
C VAL A 59 -1.32 -12.92 -6.39
N GLU A 60 -1.58 -12.18 -5.31
CA GLU A 60 -1.20 -10.76 -5.21
C GLU A 60 0.08 -10.56 -4.40
N MET A 61 1.11 -10.03 -5.05
CA MET A 61 2.39 -9.67 -4.41
C MET A 61 2.29 -8.41 -3.54
N GLY A 62 1.32 -7.54 -3.83
CA GLY A 62 1.11 -6.27 -3.15
C GLY A 62 -0.23 -6.24 -2.40
N ALA A 63 -1.04 -5.21 -2.65
CA ALA A 63 -2.38 -5.11 -2.10
C ALA A 63 -3.20 -6.38 -2.44
N ASN A 64 -4.04 -6.86 -1.52
CA ASN A 64 -4.87 -8.06 -1.73
C ASN A 64 -6.26 -7.98 -1.07
N TRP A 65 -6.47 -7.05 -0.15
CA TRP A 65 -7.73 -6.91 0.57
C TRP A 65 -8.50 -5.67 0.14
N LEU A 66 -9.83 -5.80 0.16
CA LEU A 66 -10.79 -4.73 0.06
C LEU A 66 -11.50 -4.59 1.41
N THR A 67 -11.63 -3.37 1.91
CA THR A 67 -12.42 -3.07 3.11
C THR A 67 -13.79 -2.57 2.67
N GLY A 68 -14.88 -3.09 3.23
CA GLY A 68 -16.22 -2.72 2.79
C GLY A 68 -17.24 -3.83 3.00
N GLY A 69 -18.46 -3.52 3.42
CA GLY A 69 -19.51 -4.52 3.65
C GLY A 69 -20.36 -4.23 4.89
N GLY A 70 -21.13 -5.21 5.35
CA GLY A 70 -21.62 -5.29 6.72
C GLY A 70 -22.37 -4.11 7.35
N GLY A 71 -23.04 -3.24 6.57
CA GLY A 71 -23.74 -2.07 7.12
C GLY A 71 -22.83 -0.90 7.51
N ALA A 72 -21.63 -0.83 6.93
CA ALA A 72 -20.71 0.29 7.11
C ALA A 72 -21.31 1.66 6.76
N PRO A 73 -20.83 2.76 7.38
CA PRO A 73 -21.31 4.11 7.07
C PRO A 73 -21.10 4.53 5.61
N LYS A 74 -20.06 4.00 4.96
CA LYS A 74 -19.70 4.27 3.57
C LYS A 74 -19.19 2.99 2.93
N SER A 75 -19.24 2.92 1.60
CA SER A 75 -18.50 1.91 0.84
C SER A 75 -17.15 2.44 0.40
N SER A 76 -16.10 1.61 0.48
CA SER A 76 -14.83 1.82 -0.24
C SER A 76 -15.10 1.96 -1.74
N HIS A 77 -14.35 2.84 -2.41
CA HIS A 77 -14.48 3.01 -3.85
C HIS A 77 -14.00 1.76 -4.59
N LEU A 78 -12.92 1.15 -4.09
CA LEU A 78 -12.37 -0.06 -4.70
C LEU A 78 -13.29 -1.26 -4.48
N PHE A 79 -13.93 -1.37 -3.31
CA PHE A 79 -14.92 -2.41 -3.04
C PHE A 79 -16.12 -2.30 -3.99
N GLU A 80 -16.61 -1.07 -4.23
CA GLU A 80 -17.70 -0.82 -5.19
C GLU A 80 -17.29 -1.17 -6.62
N ILE A 81 -16.08 -0.83 -7.05
CA ILE A 81 -15.55 -1.24 -8.37
C ILE A 81 -15.46 -2.76 -8.49
N ALA A 82 -14.86 -3.42 -7.49
CA ALA A 82 -14.69 -4.86 -7.47
C ALA A 82 -16.04 -5.58 -7.57
N ASN A 83 -17.01 -5.19 -6.75
CA ASN A 83 -18.27 -5.92 -6.63
C ASN A 83 -19.31 -5.52 -7.69
N ARG A 84 -19.53 -4.22 -7.91
CA ARG A 84 -20.62 -3.75 -8.79
C ARG A 84 -20.23 -3.64 -10.25
N HIS A 85 -18.96 -3.36 -10.54
CA HIS A 85 -18.51 -3.09 -11.91
C HIS A 85 -17.73 -4.24 -12.53
N LEU A 86 -16.95 -4.97 -11.73
CA LEU A 86 -16.11 -6.07 -12.21
C LEU A 86 -16.61 -7.45 -11.81
N ASN A 87 -17.45 -7.54 -10.77
CA ASN A 87 -17.86 -8.79 -10.14
C ASN A 87 -16.64 -9.69 -9.87
N LEU A 88 -15.62 -9.15 -9.18
CA LEU A 88 -14.42 -9.90 -8.82
C LEU A 88 -14.77 -11.00 -7.81
N LYS A 89 -14.17 -12.18 -7.97
CA LYS A 89 -14.19 -13.23 -6.96
C LYS A 89 -13.41 -12.76 -5.73
N VAL A 90 -14.14 -12.50 -4.66
CA VAL A 90 -13.60 -12.12 -3.36
C VAL A 90 -14.01 -13.14 -2.30
N HIS A 91 -13.20 -13.28 -1.25
CA HIS A 91 -13.48 -14.13 -0.11
C HIS A 91 -13.45 -13.31 1.18
N PHE A 92 -14.50 -13.41 1.99
CA PHE A 92 -14.50 -12.80 3.32
C PHE A 92 -13.39 -13.44 4.17
N SER A 93 -12.51 -12.62 4.75
CA SER A 93 -11.45 -13.10 5.63
C SER A 93 -12.01 -13.35 7.03
N ASP A 94 -12.14 -14.62 7.41
CA ASP A 94 -12.63 -15.02 8.73
C ASP A 94 -11.48 -15.21 9.72
N PHE A 95 -11.30 -14.19 10.55
CA PHE A 95 -10.28 -14.16 11.59
C PHE A 95 -10.64 -14.96 12.85
N SER A 96 -11.79 -15.64 12.91
CA SER A 96 -12.09 -16.60 14.00
C SER A 96 -11.06 -17.74 14.12
N SER A 97 -10.36 -18.01 13.00
CA SER A 97 -9.25 -18.96 12.90
C SER A 97 -7.97 -18.56 13.67
N LEU A 98 -7.85 -17.30 14.12
CA LEU A 98 -6.70 -16.82 14.91
C LEU A 98 -6.50 -17.56 16.24
N SER A 99 -7.49 -18.33 16.68
CA SER A 99 -7.37 -19.26 17.80
C SER A 99 -6.32 -20.37 17.58
N ASN A 100 -5.92 -20.65 16.33
CA ASN A 100 -4.86 -21.61 16.02
C ASN A 100 -3.47 -20.98 16.17
N VAL A 101 -2.93 -20.98 17.38
CA VAL A 101 -1.57 -20.49 17.66
C VAL A 101 -0.65 -21.65 17.98
N PHE A 102 0.36 -21.87 17.13
CA PHE A 102 1.41 -22.85 17.35
C PHE A 102 2.48 -22.29 18.30
N LYS A 103 2.99 -23.18 19.16
CA LYS A 103 4.16 -22.92 20.01
C LYS A 103 5.44 -23.02 19.20
N GLN A 104 6.49 -22.30 19.61
CA GLN A 104 7.81 -22.32 18.97
C GLN A 104 8.36 -23.74 18.77
N ASP A 105 8.17 -24.62 19.75
CA ASP A 105 8.67 -25.99 19.76
C ASP A 105 7.62 -27.06 19.37
N GLY A 106 6.49 -26.63 18.83
CA GLY A 106 5.44 -27.49 18.29
C GLY A 106 4.24 -27.69 19.21
N GLY A 107 3.15 -28.15 18.59
CA GLY A 107 1.83 -28.20 19.23
C GLY A 107 1.14 -26.83 19.29
N LEU A 108 -0.15 -26.84 19.56
CA LEU A 108 -0.96 -25.63 19.73
C LEU A 108 -0.98 -25.18 21.20
N TYR A 109 -1.19 -23.89 21.42
CA TYR A 109 -1.73 -23.39 22.70
C TYR A 109 -3.15 -23.92 22.91
N SER A 110 -3.58 -24.03 24.18
CA SER A 110 -4.98 -24.33 24.46
C SER A 110 -5.88 -23.18 24.00
N LYS A 111 -7.14 -23.47 23.66
CA LYS A 111 -8.08 -22.43 23.22
C LYS A 111 -8.26 -21.37 24.30
N GLU A 112 -8.33 -21.80 25.55
CA GLU A 112 -8.48 -20.93 26.72
C GLU A 112 -7.29 -19.97 26.86
N GLU A 113 -6.06 -20.46 26.69
CA GLU A 113 -4.85 -19.62 26.73
C GLU A 113 -4.88 -18.54 25.63
N VAL A 114 -5.32 -18.90 24.42
CA VAL A 114 -5.38 -17.97 23.28
C VAL A 114 -6.52 -16.97 23.44
N GLU A 115 -7.71 -17.42 23.87
CA GLU A 115 -8.87 -16.56 24.11
C GLU A 115 -8.58 -15.53 25.20
N GLU A 116 -7.91 -15.91 26.29
CA GLU A 116 -7.47 -14.97 27.32
C GLU A 116 -6.51 -13.92 26.75
N ALA A 117 -5.54 -14.34 25.94
CA ALA A 117 -4.56 -13.43 25.34
C ALA A 117 -5.20 -12.49 24.30
N LEU A 118 -6.16 -12.97 23.50
CA LEU A 118 -6.93 -12.16 22.55
C LEU A 118 -7.80 -11.13 23.28
N ALA A 119 -8.52 -11.54 24.33
CA ALA A 119 -9.34 -10.63 25.13
C ALA A 119 -8.50 -9.53 25.78
N ALA A 120 -7.31 -9.87 26.29
CA ALA A 120 -6.36 -8.89 26.82
C ALA A 120 -5.88 -7.90 25.74
N ALA A 121 -5.63 -8.41 24.53
CA ALA A 121 -5.18 -7.59 23.40
C ALA A 121 -6.29 -6.65 22.90
N GLU A 122 -7.53 -7.11 22.81
CA GLU A 122 -8.71 -6.28 22.50
C GLU A 122 -8.96 -5.18 23.54
N ALA A 123 -8.89 -5.53 24.83
CA ALA A 123 -9.02 -4.55 25.92
C ALA A 123 -7.94 -3.46 25.82
N ARG A 124 -6.70 -3.87 25.47
CA ARG A 124 -5.57 -2.97 25.25
C ARG A 124 -5.77 -2.06 24.05
N ASP A 125 -6.28 -2.56 22.92
CA ASP A 125 -6.58 -1.76 21.73
C ASP A 125 -7.68 -0.72 22.01
N ALA A 126 -8.76 -1.13 22.68
CA ALA A 126 -9.85 -0.23 23.08
C ALA A 126 -9.36 0.91 23.98
N LEU A 127 -8.46 0.62 24.93
CA LEU A 127 -7.82 1.64 25.76
C LEU A 127 -6.92 2.56 24.92
N CYS A 128 -6.09 2.00 24.04
CA CYS A 128 -5.20 2.78 23.18
C CYS A 128 -6.00 3.75 22.30
N THR A 129 -7.12 3.30 21.73
CA THR A 129 -8.07 4.13 20.99
C THR A 129 -8.71 5.23 21.85
N ARG A 130 -9.09 4.91 23.09
CA ARG A 130 -9.58 5.95 24.02
C ARG A 130 -8.50 6.97 24.39
N LEU A 131 -7.25 6.54 24.55
CA LEU A 131 -6.14 7.44 24.82
C LEU A 131 -5.84 8.33 23.62
N SER A 132 -5.83 7.77 22.40
CA SER A 132 -5.49 8.51 21.17
C SER A 132 -6.35 9.75 20.96
N THR A 133 -7.63 9.68 21.36
CA THR A 133 -8.60 10.78 21.27
C THR A 133 -8.42 11.87 22.33
N ASN A 134 -7.67 11.61 23.41
CA ASN A 134 -7.53 12.51 24.57
C ASN A 134 -6.09 12.98 24.82
N ILE A 135 -5.09 12.47 24.10
CA ILE A 135 -3.69 12.85 24.31
C ILE A 135 -3.35 14.22 23.69
N VAL A 136 -2.67 15.05 24.50
CA VAL A 136 -2.15 16.35 24.05
C VAL A 136 -0.86 16.16 23.24
N SER A 137 0.04 15.29 23.69
CA SER A 137 1.30 14.97 23.02
C SER A 137 1.26 13.55 22.46
N ASP A 138 1.71 13.40 21.22
CA ASP A 138 1.75 12.10 20.55
C ASP A 138 2.78 11.15 21.20
N ILE A 139 2.42 9.88 21.27
CA ILE A 139 3.24 8.77 21.79
C ILE A 139 3.11 7.56 20.87
N SER A 140 4.04 6.63 20.94
CA SER A 140 3.95 5.38 20.18
C SER A 140 2.83 4.49 20.71
N ILE A 141 2.26 3.62 19.89
CA ILE A 141 1.28 2.60 20.33
C ILE A 141 1.86 1.78 21.49
N SER A 142 3.11 1.29 21.39
CA SER A 142 3.75 0.51 22.45
C SER A 142 3.89 1.28 23.77
N LYS A 143 4.15 2.60 23.69
CA LYS A 143 4.18 3.45 24.90
C LYS A 143 2.78 3.58 25.53
N ALA A 144 1.73 3.66 24.73
CA ALA A 144 0.35 3.68 25.23
C ALA A 144 0.01 2.34 25.92
N GLN A 145 0.40 1.22 25.30
CA GLN A 145 0.29 -0.12 25.88
C GLN A 145 1.02 -0.23 27.23
N GLN A 146 2.18 0.41 27.39
CA GLN A 146 2.91 0.47 28.68
C GLN A 146 2.31 1.42 29.73
N ILE A 147 1.56 2.45 29.32
CA ILE A 147 0.88 3.34 30.28
C ILE A 147 -0.26 2.58 30.95
N ALA A 148 -0.92 1.72 30.18
CA ALA A 148 -1.97 0.84 30.68
C ALA A 148 -1.50 -0.07 31.83
N ASP A 149 -0.23 -0.54 31.79
CA ASP A 149 0.40 -1.31 32.86
C ASP A 149 0.35 -0.62 34.24
N ARG A 150 0.31 0.72 34.28
CA ARG A 150 0.45 1.51 35.51
C ARG A 150 -0.89 1.97 36.08
N SER A 151 -2.00 1.67 35.42
CA SER A 151 -3.36 2.06 35.83
C SER A 151 -4.07 0.94 36.61
N SER A 152 -3.32 0.22 37.45
CA SER A 152 -3.66 -1.00 38.19
C SER A 152 -4.81 -0.88 39.21
N GLU A 153 -5.52 0.26 39.27
CA GLU A 153 -6.66 0.48 40.18
C GLU A 153 -8.02 0.19 39.52
N ILE A 154 -8.06 -0.10 38.21
CA ILE A 154 -9.29 -0.47 37.50
C ILE A 154 -9.18 -1.96 37.13
N PRO A 155 -10.06 -2.85 37.63
CA PRO A 155 -9.99 -4.29 37.34
C PRO A 155 -10.01 -4.64 35.85
N ALA A 156 -10.69 -3.83 35.02
CA ALA A 156 -10.67 -3.96 33.55
C ALA A 156 -9.29 -3.67 32.91
N LEU A 157 -8.38 -3.00 33.63
CA LEU A 157 -7.03 -2.65 33.18
C LEU A 157 -5.95 -3.64 33.65
N LEU A 158 -6.28 -4.61 34.51
CA LEU A 158 -5.36 -5.67 34.94
C LEU A 158 -4.83 -6.51 33.75
N PHE A 159 -5.59 -6.56 32.66
CA PHE A 159 -5.24 -7.25 31.40
C PHE A 159 -4.55 -6.35 30.37
N CYS A 160 -4.51 -5.04 30.59
CA CYS A 160 -3.92 -4.09 29.65
C CYS A 160 -2.42 -3.96 29.88
N ARG A 161 -1.68 -5.06 29.74
CA ARG A 161 -0.22 -5.06 29.83
C ARG A 161 0.47 -5.08 28.48
N ALA A 162 1.68 -4.54 28.41
CA ALA A 162 2.51 -4.70 27.22
C ALA A 162 2.76 -6.22 26.95
N PRO A 163 2.75 -6.67 25.69
CA PRO A 163 3.03 -8.07 25.34
C PRO A 163 4.41 -8.51 25.83
N LYS A 164 4.50 -9.66 26.51
CA LYS A 164 5.74 -10.20 27.07
C LYS A 164 6.02 -11.64 26.65
N THR A 165 4.99 -12.46 26.53
CA THR A 165 5.14 -13.87 26.13
C THR A 165 5.15 -14.00 24.61
N ALA A 166 5.67 -15.11 24.08
CA ALA A 166 5.63 -15.41 22.65
C ALA A 166 4.18 -15.36 22.09
N LEU A 167 3.22 -15.90 22.85
CA LEU A 167 1.79 -15.87 22.52
C LEU A 167 1.26 -14.43 22.45
N GLU A 168 1.51 -13.61 23.47
CA GLU A 168 1.06 -12.21 23.49
C GLU A 168 1.72 -11.40 22.37
N MET A 169 3.00 -11.65 22.08
CA MET A 169 3.75 -10.95 21.03
C MET A 169 3.25 -11.26 19.63
N VAL A 170 2.89 -12.51 19.32
CA VAL A 170 2.36 -12.86 17.99
C VAL A 170 0.94 -12.33 17.78
N ILE A 171 0.12 -12.31 18.82
CA ILE A 171 -1.21 -11.67 18.79
C ILE A 171 -1.07 -10.16 18.59
N ASP A 172 -0.17 -9.50 19.33
CA ASP A 172 0.09 -8.07 19.19
C ASP A 172 0.68 -7.70 17.81
N TYR A 173 1.54 -8.57 17.27
CA TYR A 173 2.05 -8.46 15.90
C TYR A 173 0.90 -8.51 14.89
N PHE A 174 -0.03 -9.47 15.03
CA PHE A 174 -1.17 -9.58 14.13
C PHE A 174 -2.10 -8.35 14.19
N GLN A 175 -2.27 -7.74 15.37
CA GLN A 175 -3.13 -6.54 15.51
C GLN A 175 -2.48 -5.24 15.04
N ASN A 176 -1.15 -5.15 15.01
CA ASN A 176 -0.44 -3.90 14.71
C ASN A 176 0.45 -4.07 13.48
N ASP A 177 1.53 -4.84 13.57
CA ASP A 177 2.53 -4.96 12.50
C ASP A 177 1.98 -5.55 11.21
N TYR A 178 1.04 -6.48 11.30
CA TYR A 178 0.38 -7.07 10.14
C TYR A 178 -0.49 -6.03 9.41
N GLU A 179 -0.99 -5.01 10.09
CA GLU A 179 -1.75 -3.92 9.46
C GLU A 179 -0.80 -2.78 9.02
N ASP A 180 0.02 -2.29 9.93
CA ASP A 180 0.78 -1.04 9.78
C ASP A 180 2.19 -1.27 9.16
N ALA A 181 2.55 -2.52 8.84
CA ALA A 181 3.85 -2.97 8.31
C ALA A 181 5.09 -2.68 9.20
N ASP A 182 4.90 -2.15 10.40
CA ASP A 182 5.95 -1.77 11.33
C ASP A 182 5.50 -1.95 12.79
N SER A 183 6.48 -1.97 13.69
CA SER A 183 6.26 -2.19 15.11
C SER A 183 5.43 -1.08 15.76
N PRO A 184 4.53 -1.40 16.71
CA PRO A 184 3.82 -0.41 17.51
C PRO A 184 4.76 0.50 18.32
N SER A 185 6.04 0.15 18.46
CA SER A 185 7.07 0.99 19.09
C SER A 185 7.44 2.24 18.29
N VAL A 186 7.25 2.21 16.96
CA VAL A 186 7.56 3.35 16.06
C VAL A 186 6.30 4.02 15.52
N THR A 187 5.16 3.34 15.56
CA THR A 187 3.88 3.84 15.04
C THR A 187 3.23 4.85 15.98
N SER A 188 2.78 5.99 15.44
CA SER A 188 2.05 7.04 16.17
C SER A 188 0.70 6.54 16.67
N LEU A 189 0.42 6.69 17.96
CA LEU A 189 -0.89 6.38 18.53
C LEU A 189 -1.96 7.30 17.95
N LYS A 190 -1.71 8.62 17.96
CA LYS A 190 -2.70 9.64 17.61
C LYS A 190 -3.15 9.57 16.16
N HIS A 191 -2.23 9.20 15.26
CA HIS A 191 -2.46 9.24 13.83
C HIS A 191 -2.82 7.87 13.22
N THR A 192 -2.79 6.81 14.03
CA THR A 192 -3.15 5.45 13.59
C THR A 192 -4.48 5.00 14.21
N LEU A 193 -4.70 5.29 15.50
CA LEU A 193 -5.92 4.89 16.20
C LEU A 193 -6.89 6.06 16.41
N PRO A 194 -8.19 5.87 16.17
CA PRO A 194 -8.78 4.70 15.53
C PRO A 194 -8.47 4.65 14.03
N ARG A 195 -8.39 3.44 13.46
CA ARG A 195 -8.14 3.25 12.03
C ARG A 195 -9.37 3.62 11.23
N HIS A 196 -9.29 4.76 10.55
CA HIS A 196 -10.42 5.35 9.85
C HIS A 196 -10.93 4.52 8.65
N GLU A 197 -10.08 3.70 8.03
CA GLU A 197 -10.50 2.75 7.00
C GLU A 197 -11.62 1.84 7.52
N PHE A 198 -11.40 1.20 8.68
CA PHE A 198 -12.37 0.28 9.29
C PHE A 198 -13.56 1.01 9.94
N LEU A 199 -13.36 2.24 10.42
CA LEU A 199 -14.48 3.05 10.94
C LEU A 199 -15.44 3.50 9.83
N ASP A 200 -14.90 3.95 8.70
CA ASP A 200 -15.71 4.50 7.62
C ASP A 200 -16.30 3.39 6.72
N PHE A 201 -15.51 2.36 6.42
CA PHE A 201 -15.88 1.30 5.47
C PHE A 201 -16.25 -0.04 6.13
N GLY A 202 -16.20 -0.11 7.46
CA GLY A 202 -16.52 -1.32 8.23
C GLY A 202 -15.30 -2.20 8.48
N GLY A 203 -15.40 -3.07 9.48
CA GLY A 203 -14.31 -3.99 9.86
C GLY A 203 -14.21 -5.25 9.00
N GLU A 204 -15.16 -5.47 8.09
CA GLU A 204 -15.13 -6.62 7.18
C GLU A 204 -14.10 -6.40 6.08
N THR A 205 -13.24 -7.40 5.86
CA THR A 205 -12.23 -7.39 4.82
C THR A 205 -12.39 -8.58 3.89
N TYR A 206 -12.15 -8.33 2.61
CA TYR A 206 -12.40 -9.29 1.54
C TYR A 206 -11.12 -9.51 0.73
N PHE A 207 -10.60 -10.73 0.78
CA PHE A 207 -9.45 -11.20 0.03
C PHE A 207 -9.80 -11.36 -1.44
N VAL A 208 -9.12 -10.64 -2.34
CA VAL A 208 -9.28 -10.79 -3.78
C VAL A 208 -8.59 -12.08 -4.26
N ALA A 209 -9.37 -13.04 -4.73
CA ALA A 209 -8.90 -14.35 -5.23
C ALA A 209 -9.38 -14.61 -6.66
N ASP A 210 -9.49 -13.55 -7.45
CA ASP A 210 -9.96 -13.61 -8.83
C ASP A 210 -8.79 -13.89 -9.78
N PRO A 211 -8.90 -14.84 -10.74
CA PRO A 211 -7.86 -15.11 -11.73
C PRO A 211 -7.47 -13.89 -12.59
N ARG A 212 -8.36 -12.87 -12.69
CA ARG A 212 -8.07 -11.61 -13.38
C ARG A 212 -7.09 -10.70 -12.61
N GLY A 213 -6.84 -10.99 -11.33
CA GLY A 213 -5.97 -10.20 -10.46
C GLY A 213 -6.59 -8.89 -9.99
N PHE A 214 -6.16 -8.41 -8.83
CA PHE A 214 -6.61 -7.17 -8.21
C PHE A 214 -6.25 -5.94 -9.06
N HIS A 215 -5.21 -6.03 -9.90
CA HIS A 215 -4.90 -4.99 -10.89
C HIS A 215 -6.05 -4.72 -11.86
N SER A 216 -7.05 -5.60 -11.97
CA SER A 216 -8.23 -5.37 -12.79
C SER A 216 -9.00 -4.10 -12.40
N ILE A 217 -8.94 -3.69 -11.13
CA ILE A 217 -9.51 -2.41 -10.69
C ILE A 217 -8.75 -1.23 -11.28
N VAL A 218 -7.42 -1.32 -11.31
CA VAL A 218 -6.57 -0.30 -11.94
C VAL A 218 -6.88 -0.20 -13.42
N HIS A 219 -6.99 -1.34 -14.12
CA HIS A 219 -7.38 -1.37 -15.53
C HIS A 219 -8.76 -0.75 -15.75
N TYR A 220 -9.74 -1.05 -14.89
CA TYR A 220 -11.08 -0.44 -14.96
C TYR A 220 -11.03 1.09 -14.86
N ILE A 221 -10.20 1.64 -13.98
CA ILE A 221 -10.03 3.10 -13.85
C ILE A 221 -9.36 3.68 -15.10
N ALA A 222 -8.28 3.06 -15.58
CA ALA A 222 -7.57 3.52 -16.76
C ALA A 222 -8.45 3.52 -18.04
N LYS A 223 -9.27 2.48 -18.24
CA LYS A 223 -10.20 2.35 -19.38
C LYS A 223 -11.23 3.49 -19.48
N GLN A 224 -11.51 4.20 -18.39
CA GLN A 224 -12.50 5.29 -18.40
C GLN A 224 -11.99 6.55 -19.11
N PHE A 225 -10.68 6.68 -19.32
CA PHE A 225 -10.12 7.89 -19.92
C PHE A 225 -8.96 7.66 -20.89
N LEU A 226 -8.40 6.44 -20.97
CA LEU A 226 -7.37 6.05 -21.92
C LEU A 226 -7.92 5.06 -22.94
N SER A 227 -7.55 5.23 -24.22
CA SER A 227 -7.80 4.21 -25.24
C SER A 227 -7.00 2.95 -24.95
N HIS A 228 -7.54 1.81 -25.37
CA HIS A 228 -6.89 0.53 -25.22
C HIS A 228 -7.23 -0.38 -26.39
N SER A 229 -6.30 -1.27 -26.69
CA SER A 229 -6.59 -2.44 -27.52
C SER A 229 -7.24 -3.52 -26.63
N HIS A 230 -7.98 -4.47 -27.21
CA HIS A 230 -8.47 -5.64 -26.46
C HIS A 230 -7.39 -6.72 -26.28
N HIS A 231 -6.12 -6.36 -26.36
CA HIS A 231 -4.99 -7.26 -26.19
C HIS A 231 -4.52 -7.30 -24.73
N TYR A 232 -4.21 -8.51 -24.27
CA TYR A 232 -3.69 -8.80 -22.94
C TYR A 232 -2.30 -9.43 -23.05
N ASP A 233 -1.40 -9.10 -22.13
CA ASP A 233 -0.11 -9.78 -22.00
C ASP A 233 -0.23 -11.14 -21.28
N ASP A 234 0.87 -11.90 -21.21
CA ASP A 234 0.91 -13.22 -20.58
C ASP A 234 0.54 -13.22 -19.08
N GLY A 235 0.55 -12.05 -18.43
CA GLY A 235 0.12 -11.84 -17.05
C GLY A 235 -1.32 -11.33 -16.91
N ASN A 236 -2.13 -11.41 -17.98
CA ASN A 236 -3.49 -10.89 -18.04
C ASN A 236 -3.57 -9.37 -17.77
N HIS A 237 -2.54 -8.62 -18.20
CA HIS A 237 -2.57 -7.16 -18.17
C HIS A 237 -3.05 -6.59 -19.50
N LEU A 238 -4.02 -5.68 -19.43
CA LEU A 238 -4.51 -4.99 -20.61
C LEU A 238 -3.43 -4.05 -21.18
N THR A 239 -3.23 -4.12 -22.49
CA THR A 239 -2.35 -3.20 -23.19
C THR A 239 -3.06 -1.90 -23.54
N PHE A 240 -2.55 -0.78 -23.02
CA PHE A 240 -3.01 0.57 -23.36
C PHE A 240 -2.15 1.13 -24.50
N ASP A 241 -2.77 1.40 -25.64
CA ASP A 241 -2.15 1.98 -26.84
C ASP A 241 -2.39 3.49 -26.96
N ASP A 242 -2.97 4.11 -25.92
CA ASP A 242 -3.17 5.55 -25.85
C ASP A 242 -1.83 6.30 -25.87
N PRO A 243 -1.61 7.27 -26.78
CA PRO A 243 -0.34 7.99 -26.87
C PRO A 243 -0.03 8.82 -25.62
N ARG A 244 -1.02 9.06 -24.76
CA ARG A 244 -0.88 9.78 -23.49
C ARG A 244 -0.26 8.93 -22.39
N ILE A 245 -0.11 7.61 -22.54
CA ILE A 245 0.61 6.78 -21.56
C ILE A 245 1.86 6.18 -22.19
N LYS A 246 3.01 6.36 -21.52
CA LYS A 246 4.29 5.80 -21.94
C LYS A 246 4.85 4.94 -20.82
N LEU A 247 4.90 3.63 -21.08
CA LEU A 247 5.50 2.62 -20.21
C LEU A 247 7.02 2.58 -20.42
N ASN A 248 7.75 1.96 -19.49
CA ASN A 248 9.22 1.89 -19.49
C ASN A 248 9.92 3.27 -19.51
N GLN A 249 9.25 4.30 -19.00
CA GLN A 249 9.74 5.68 -18.92
C GLN A 249 10.15 6.01 -17.48
N VAL A 250 11.34 5.58 -17.09
CA VAL A 250 11.88 5.84 -15.75
C VAL A 250 12.29 7.31 -15.65
N VAL A 251 11.51 8.14 -14.97
CA VAL A 251 11.86 9.55 -14.71
C VAL A 251 13.10 9.64 -13.82
N ARG A 252 14.10 10.43 -14.23
CA ARG A 252 15.36 10.64 -13.50
C ARG A 252 15.59 12.09 -13.11
N GLU A 253 14.99 13.04 -13.81
CA GLU A 253 15.14 14.46 -13.50
C GLU A 253 13.81 15.21 -13.72
N ILE A 254 13.49 16.11 -12.80
CA ILE A 254 12.37 17.05 -12.90
C ILE A 254 12.94 18.45 -12.68
N ASN A 255 13.10 19.18 -13.78
CA ASN A 255 13.49 20.58 -13.78
C ASN A 255 12.25 21.47 -13.79
N TYR A 256 12.14 22.44 -12.89
CA TYR A 256 10.95 23.26 -12.75
C TYR A 256 11.28 24.72 -12.46
N CYS A 257 10.48 25.61 -13.05
CA CYS A 257 10.42 27.03 -12.73
C CYS A 257 8.96 27.42 -12.47
N GLU A 258 8.64 28.71 -12.31
CA GLU A 258 7.30 29.14 -11.84
C GLU A 258 6.13 28.55 -12.65
N ASN A 259 6.25 28.46 -13.99
CA ASN A 259 5.14 28.09 -14.88
C ASN A 259 5.46 26.94 -15.84
N ARG A 260 6.53 26.18 -15.60
CA ARG A 260 6.96 25.09 -16.49
C ARG A 260 7.69 24.00 -15.74
N VAL A 261 7.48 22.77 -16.19
CA VAL A 261 8.25 21.59 -15.79
C VAL A 261 8.83 20.93 -17.03
N ARG A 262 10.10 20.54 -16.96
CA ARG A 262 10.76 19.64 -17.90
C ARG A 262 11.13 18.35 -17.17
N VAL A 263 10.67 17.23 -17.71
CA VAL A 263 10.90 15.89 -17.17
C VAL A 263 11.82 15.13 -18.10
N LYS A 264 12.89 14.53 -17.55
CA LYS A 264 13.82 13.69 -18.30
C LYS A 264 13.79 12.27 -17.78
N THR A 265 13.72 11.32 -18.71
CA THR A 265 13.71 9.89 -18.44
C THR A 265 15.08 9.25 -18.64
N GLU A 266 15.26 8.05 -18.11
CA GLU A 266 16.53 7.31 -18.11
C GLU A 266 17.05 6.97 -19.52
N ASP A 267 16.14 6.81 -20.49
CA ASP A 267 16.43 6.64 -21.93
C ASP A 267 16.84 7.95 -22.63
N GLY A 268 16.87 9.06 -21.88
CA GLY A 268 17.21 10.38 -22.37
C GLY A 268 16.13 11.04 -23.21
N CYS A 269 14.86 10.61 -23.11
CA CYS A 269 13.73 11.38 -23.60
C CYS A 269 13.44 12.57 -22.67
N GLU A 270 12.95 13.66 -23.25
CA GLU A 270 12.60 14.89 -22.53
C GLU A 270 11.17 15.31 -22.89
N TYR A 271 10.42 15.71 -21.87
CA TYR A 271 9.03 16.10 -21.95
C TYR A 271 8.84 17.43 -21.24
N GLU A 272 7.98 18.31 -21.76
CA GLU A 272 7.66 19.58 -21.13
C GLU A 272 6.16 19.65 -20.79
N ALA A 273 5.83 20.30 -19.68
CA ALA A 273 4.46 20.59 -19.29
C ALA A 273 4.33 21.90 -18.49
N LYS A 274 3.09 22.39 -18.34
CA LYS A 274 2.80 23.51 -17.42
C LYS A 274 2.97 23.08 -15.96
N CYS A 275 2.51 21.88 -15.60
CA CYS A 275 2.70 21.30 -14.28
C CYS A 275 2.96 19.79 -14.31
N ALA A 276 3.40 19.24 -13.18
CA ALA A 276 3.62 17.81 -13.01
C ALA A 276 2.94 17.29 -11.73
N ILE A 277 2.34 16.11 -11.81
CA ILE A 277 1.85 15.32 -10.68
C ILE A 277 2.82 14.17 -10.44
N VAL A 278 3.47 14.14 -9.28
CA VAL A 278 4.39 13.09 -8.87
C VAL A 278 3.65 12.09 -8.00
N SER A 279 3.43 10.88 -8.52
CA SER A 279 2.68 9.80 -7.86
C SER A 279 3.54 8.64 -7.35
N VAL A 280 4.87 8.77 -7.45
CA VAL A 280 5.81 7.75 -6.98
C VAL A 280 5.69 7.51 -5.47
N SER A 281 6.15 6.35 -5.01
CA SER A 281 6.09 6.02 -3.58
C SER A 281 6.93 6.99 -2.74
N LEU A 282 6.64 7.02 -1.44
CA LEU A 282 7.44 7.76 -0.48
C LEU A 282 8.90 7.30 -0.50
N GLY A 283 9.13 5.99 -0.54
CA GLY A 283 10.49 5.43 -0.61
C GLY A 283 11.26 5.88 -1.86
N VAL A 284 10.58 6.10 -3.01
CA VAL A 284 11.23 6.68 -4.19
C VAL A 284 11.59 8.15 -3.95
N LEU A 285 10.71 8.94 -3.34
CA LEU A 285 11.00 10.34 -2.98
C LEU A 285 12.14 10.48 -1.96
N GLN A 286 12.32 9.48 -1.09
CA GLN A 286 13.42 9.38 -0.12
C GLN A 286 14.73 8.88 -0.75
N SER A 287 14.66 8.31 -1.96
CA SER A 287 15.80 7.82 -2.70
C SER A 287 16.39 8.89 -3.64
N ASN A 288 17.50 8.57 -4.29
CA ASN A 288 18.12 9.42 -5.32
C ASN A 288 17.67 9.05 -6.75
N LEU A 289 16.52 8.38 -6.93
CA LEU A 289 16.06 7.99 -8.27
C LEU A 289 15.71 9.21 -9.13
N ILE A 290 14.99 10.18 -8.55
CA ILE A 290 14.54 11.40 -9.22
C ILE A 290 15.29 12.60 -8.65
N ASN A 291 16.02 13.32 -9.51
CA ASN A 291 16.68 14.57 -9.17
C ASN A 291 15.73 15.75 -9.45
N PHE A 292 15.50 16.60 -8.45
CA PHE A 292 14.70 17.81 -8.61
C PHE A 292 15.60 19.03 -8.81
N ILE A 293 15.34 19.82 -9.85
CA ILE A 293 16.15 21.01 -10.20
C ILE A 293 15.23 22.25 -10.31
N PRO A 294 15.38 23.27 -9.43
CA PRO A 294 16.25 23.29 -8.26
C PRO A 294 15.84 22.23 -7.22
N ASN A 295 16.72 21.97 -6.26
CA ASN A 295 16.41 21.05 -5.16
C ASN A 295 15.09 21.45 -4.47
N LEU A 296 14.27 20.44 -4.11
CA LEU A 296 13.08 20.67 -3.31
C LEU A 296 13.42 21.47 -2.03
N PRO A 297 12.56 22.43 -1.62
CA PRO A 297 12.78 23.23 -0.43
C PRO A 297 13.05 22.38 0.81
N LYS A 298 13.82 22.94 1.76
CA LYS A 298 14.18 22.25 3.02
C LYS A 298 12.96 21.71 3.77
N TRP A 299 11.84 22.44 3.77
CA TRP A 299 10.60 22.01 4.44
C TRP A 299 10.02 20.75 3.79
N LYS A 300 9.97 20.67 2.46
CA LYS A 300 9.48 19.50 1.71
C LYS A 300 10.38 18.30 1.93
N ARG A 301 11.70 18.47 1.84
CA ARG A 301 12.65 17.37 2.07
C ARG A 301 12.59 16.83 3.50
N ARG A 302 12.37 17.68 4.51
CA ARG A 302 12.16 17.24 5.90
C ARG A 302 10.85 16.48 6.06
N ALA A 303 9.78 16.90 5.39
CA ALA A 303 8.51 16.18 5.41
C ALA A 303 8.67 14.77 4.78
N VAL A 304 9.24 14.69 3.57
CA VAL A 304 9.51 13.42 2.88
C VAL A 304 10.41 12.49 3.72
N ASN A 305 11.56 12.98 4.21
CA ASN A 305 12.52 12.13 4.91
C ASN A 305 12.16 11.85 6.38
N GLY A 306 11.20 12.60 6.94
CA GLY A 306 10.74 12.39 8.32
C GLY A 306 9.58 11.40 8.42
N PHE A 307 8.95 11.03 7.30
CA PHE A 307 7.88 10.05 7.28
C PHE A 307 8.41 8.63 7.02
N ASN A 308 7.68 7.61 7.44
CA ASN A 308 8.16 6.24 7.37
C ASN A 308 7.56 5.49 6.17
N MET A 309 8.42 4.77 5.44
CA MET A 309 8.03 3.84 4.39
C MET A 309 8.20 2.43 4.95
N GLY A 310 7.08 1.80 5.27
CA GLY A 310 7.02 0.46 5.84
C GLY A 310 7.30 -0.64 4.82
N ASN A 311 7.42 -1.85 5.34
CA ASN A 311 7.91 -3.01 4.61
C ASN A 311 7.06 -4.24 4.96
N PHE A 312 6.30 -4.75 3.98
CA PHE A 312 5.38 -5.87 4.12
C PHE A 312 5.67 -6.89 3.02
N THR A 313 6.08 -8.10 3.41
CA THR A 313 6.51 -9.17 2.49
C THR A 313 5.60 -10.39 2.62
N LYS A 314 5.04 -10.79 1.47
CA LYS A 314 4.15 -11.94 1.32
C LYS A 314 4.90 -13.10 0.68
N ILE A 315 5.33 -14.08 1.46
CA ILE A 315 6.09 -15.22 0.98
C ILE A 315 5.11 -16.34 0.65
N PHE A 316 5.04 -16.74 -0.61
CA PHE A 316 4.19 -17.83 -1.06
C PHE A 316 5.02 -19.10 -1.21
N LEU A 317 4.50 -20.22 -0.72
CA LEU A 317 5.13 -21.53 -0.74
C LEU A 317 4.15 -22.55 -1.35
N LYS A 318 4.50 -23.08 -2.52
CA LYS A 318 3.71 -24.10 -3.24
C LYS A 318 4.25 -25.48 -2.89
N PHE A 319 3.40 -26.36 -2.39
CA PHE A 319 3.76 -27.71 -1.98
C PHE A 319 3.22 -28.78 -2.96
N PRO A 320 3.88 -29.95 -3.02
CA PRO A 320 3.39 -31.08 -3.82
C PRO A 320 2.08 -31.64 -3.24
N THR A 321 2.01 -31.71 -1.91
CA THR A 321 0.85 -32.21 -1.17
C THR A 321 0.61 -31.38 0.08
N LYS A 322 -0.66 -31.13 0.38
CA LYS A 322 -1.10 -30.48 1.61
C LYS A 322 -0.81 -31.33 2.86
N PHE A 323 -0.34 -30.68 3.92
CA PHE A 323 -0.10 -31.28 5.25
C PHE A 323 -0.74 -30.50 6.41
N TRP A 324 -1.35 -29.35 6.13
CA TRP A 324 -2.03 -28.51 7.12
C TRP A 324 -3.54 -28.79 7.15
N PRO A 325 -4.24 -28.49 8.26
CA PRO A 325 -5.70 -28.50 8.32
C PRO A 325 -6.30 -27.53 7.29
N SER A 326 -7.34 -27.95 6.57
CA SER A 326 -8.03 -27.13 5.56
C SER A 326 -9.51 -27.51 5.48
N ASN A 327 -10.35 -26.65 4.90
CA ASN A 327 -11.78 -26.90 4.68
C ASN A 327 -12.59 -27.16 5.96
N THR A 328 -12.05 -26.81 7.12
CA THR A 328 -12.80 -26.70 8.38
C THR A 328 -12.99 -25.22 8.70
N ALA A 329 -14.15 -24.86 9.26
CA ALA A 329 -14.36 -23.51 9.78
C ALA A 329 -13.21 -23.15 10.74
N GLY A 330 -12.65 -21.95 10.60
CA GLY A 330 -11.53 -21.53 11.42
C GLY A 330 -10.16 -22.12 11.03
N SER A 331 -9.92 -22.55 9.77
CA SER A 331 -8.60 -23.07 9.32
C SER A 331 -7.83 -22.17 8.35
N GLU A 332 -8.34 -20.98 8.04
CA GLU A 332 -7.71 -20.08 7.06
C GLU A 332 -6.39 -19.49 7.59
N PHE A 333 -6.41 -18.91 8.79
CA PHE A 333 -5.24 -18.30 9.41
C PHE A 333 -4.73 -19.13 10.58
N PHE A 334 -3.41 -19.12 10.79
CA PHE A 334 -2.77 -19.63 11.99
C PHE A 334 -1.51 -18.82 12.30
N LEU A 335 -1.15 -18.79 13.58
CA LEU A 335 -0.03 -18.00 14.08
C LEU A 335 1.09 -18.90 14.58
N TYR A 336 2.34 -18.45 14.43
CA TYR A 336 3.52 -19.10 14.99
C TYR A 336 4.11 -18.22 16.09
N ALA A 337 3.91 -18.63 17.34
CA ALA A 337 4.42 -17.88 18.49
C ALA A 337 5.90 -18.18 18.67
N HIS A 338 6.73 -17.15 18.54
CA HIS A 338 8.18 -17.23 18.61
C HIS A 338 8.73 -16.18 19.58
N GLU A 339 9.80 -16.48 20.30
CA GLU A 339 10.45 -15.55 21.23
C GLU A 339 11.02 -14.31 20.50
N ASN A 340 11.50 -14.50 19.28
CA ASN A 340 11.83 -13.41 18.36
C ASN A 340 10.54 -12.96 17.64
N ARG A 341 9.97 -11.84 18.10
CA ARG A 341 8.78 -11.22 17.50
C ARG A 341 8.98 -10.95 16.00
N GLY A 342 8.01 -11.37 15.18
CA GLY A 342 8.04 -11.16 13.73
C GLY A 342 8.71 -12.27 12.91
N TYR A 343 9.24 -13.31 13.56
CA TYR A 343 9.86 -14.45 12.87
C TYR A 343 8.79 -15.41 12.32
N TYR A 344 8.51 -15.34 11.01
CA TYR A 344 7.48 -16.12 10.29
C TYR A 344 6.14 -16.26 11.06
N PRO A 345 5.52 -15.14 11.49
CA PRO A 345 4.53 -15.13 12.57
C PRO A 345 3.11 -15.45 12.12
N THR A 346 2.72 -15.03 10.90
CA THR A 346 1.34 -15.10 10.41
C THR A 346 1.28 -15.93 9.14
N TRP A 347 0.48 -16.99 9.17
CA TRP A 347 0.31 -17.91 8.06
C TRP A 347 -1.14 -17.95 7.61
N GLN A 348 -1.33 -18.03 6.30
CA GLN A 348 -2.63 -18.19 5.67
C GLN A 348 -2.57 -19.40 4.73
N ASN A 349 -3.53 -20.28 4.88
CA ASN A 349 -3.76 -21.40 3.98
C ASN A 349 -4.63 -20.92 2.81
N LEU A 350 -4.11 -21.02 1.58
CA LEU A 350 -4.84 -20.51 0.42
C LEU A 350 -5.79 -21.53 -0.21
N GLU A 351 -5.98 -22.73 0.34
CA GLU A 351 -6.93 -23.71 -0.21
C GLU A 351 -8.39 -23.21 -0.17
N ASN A 352 -8.74 -22.45 0.88
CA ASN A 352 -10.09 -21.94 1.05
C ASN A 352 -10.47 -20.93 -0.06
N VAL A 353 -9.47 -20.17 -0.54
CA VAL A 353 -9.64 -19.14 -1.58
C VAL A 353 -9.29 -19.63 -2.99
N LEU A 354 -8.30 -20.51 -3.07
CA LEU A 354 -7.70 -21.12 -4.25
C LEU A 354 -7.66 -22.65 -4.07
N PRO A 355 -8.79 -23.36 -4.28
CA PRO A 355 -8.87 -24.80 -4.05
C PRO A 355 -7.86 -25.61 -4.86
N GLY A 356 -7.20 -26.57 -4.20
CA GLY A 356 -6.21 -27.46 -4.80
C GLY A 356 -4.85 -26.83 -5.08
N SER A 357 -4.64 -25.59 -4.65
CA SER A 357 -3.39 -24.86 -4.87
C SER A 357 -2.22 -25.45 -4.12
N ASN A 358 -2.43 -26.05 -2.94
CA ASN A 358 -1.40 -26.42 -1.97
C ASN A 358 -0.43 -25.23 -1.71
N ILE A 359 -0.96 -24.01 -1.61
CA ILE A 359 -0.17 -22.81 -1.32
C ILE A 359 -0.38 -22.37 0.12
N LEU A 360 0.72 -22.17 0.84
CA LEU A 360 0.76 -21.38 2.07
C LEU A 360 1.31 -20.00 1.77
N LEU A 361 0.74 -18.99 2.43
CA LEU A 361 1.25 -17.63 2.48
C LEU A 361 1.74 -17.36 3.91
N VAL A 362 3.01 -16.97 4.05
CA VAL A 362 3.52 -16.41 5.31
C VAL A 362 3.85 -14.94 5.13
N THR A 363 3.47 -14.12 6.11
CA THR A 363 3.67 -12.67 6.06
C THR A 363 4.66 -12.22 7.12
N VAL A 364 5.63 -11.42 6.70
CA VAL A 364 6.66 -10.81 7.55
C VAL A 364 6.73 -9.32 7.26
N THR A 365 6.96 -8.50 8.29
CA THR A 365 6.97 -7.04 8.18
C THR A 365 8.17 -6.43 8.90
N GLY A 366 8.29 -5.10 8.90
CA GLY A 366 9.31 -4.36 9.63
C GLY A 366 10.73 -4.86 9.34
N ASP A 367 11.50 -5.11 10.39
CA ASP A 367 12.91 -5.51 10.28
C ASP A 367 13.11 -6.91 9.69
N GLU A 368 12.18 -7.84 9.93
CA GLU A 368 12.24 -9.17 9.30
C GLU A 368 12.00 -9.09 7.79
N SER A 369 11.05 -8.26 7.33
CA SER A 369 10.89 -7.98 5.89
C SER A 369 12.17 -7.38 5.29
N LYS A 370 12.81 -6.41 5.98
CA LYS A 370 14.08 -5.81 5.52
C LYS A 370 15.24 -6.80 5.48
N ARG A 371 15.25 -7.80 6.38
CA ARG A 371 16.22 -8.91 6.39
C ARG A 371 15.98 -9.83 5.21
N ILE A 372 14.74 -10.33 5.08
CA ILE A 372 14.31 -11.28 4.04
C ILE A 372 14.48 -10.72 2.64
N ASP A 373 14.21 -9.43 2.41
CA ASP A 373 14.40 -8.77 1.11
C ASP A 373 15.84 -8.92 0.56
N LYS A 374 16.83 -9.11 1.44
CA LYS A 374 18.27 -9.26 1.10
C LYS A 374 18.74 -10.72 0.99
N LEU A 375 17.92 -11.69 1.40
CA LEU A 375 18.30 -13.10 1.39
C LEU A 375 17.99 -13.75 0.04
N ALA A 376 18.70 -14.86 -0.24
CA ALA A 376 18.35 -15.73 -1.35
C ALA A 376 17.07 -16.51 -1.04
N ASP A 377 16.26 -16.81 -2.06
CA ASP A 377 15.01 -17.56 -1.91
C ASP A 377 15.21 -18.92 -1.22
N GLU A 378 16.36 -19.58 -1.44
CA GLU A 378 16.65 -20.88 -0.81
C GLU A 378 16.85 -20.77 0.70
N THR A 379 17.53 -19.73 1.18
CA THR A 379 17.68 -19.49 2.62
C THR A 379 16.32 -19.18 3.27
N ILE A 380 15.48 -18.41 2.58
CA ILE A 380 14.12 -18.09 3.05
C ILE A 380 13.28 -19.37 3.10
N ARG A 381 13.39 -20.23 2.08
CA ARG A 381 12.74 -21.56 2.04
C ARG A 381 13.16 -22.41 3.23
N GLU A 382 14.46 -22.52 3.49
CA GLU A 382 15.01 -23.30 4.61
C GLU A 382 14.49 -22.79 5.96
N GLU A 383 14.54 -21.48 6.21
CA GLU A 383 14.04 -20.86 7.44
C GLU A 383 12.52 -21.08 7.62
N ALA A 384 11.72 -20.86 6.57
CA ALA A 384 10.29 -21.11 6.60
C ALA A 384 9.97 -22.58 6.87
N MET A 385 10.76 -23.51 6.31
CA MET A 385 10.61 -24.94 6.56
C MET A 385 11.01 -25.35 7.98
N VAL A 386 11.95 -24.65 8.62
CA VAL A 386 12.23 -24.85 10.05
C VAL A 386 10.98 -24.53 10.88
N ALA A 387 10.33 -23.39 10.64
CA ALA A 387 9.09 -23.03 11.33
C ALA A 387 7.96 -24.05 11.05
N LEU A 388 7.75 -24.44 9.78
CA LEU A 388 6.72 -25.41 9.40
C LEU A 388 6.95 -26.79 10.01
N ARG A 389 8.20 -27.30 10.05
CA ARG A 389 8.52 -28.60 10.65
C ARG A 389 8.36 -28.58 12.17
N LYS A 390 8.56 -27.42 12.82
CA LYS A 390 8.21 -27.25 14.25
C LYS A 390 6.70 -27.31 14.45
N MET A 391 5.91 -26.69 13.58
CA MET A 391 4.45 -26.67 13.68
C MET A 391 3.80 -28.02 13.35
N PHE A 392 4.22 -28.68 12.27
CA PHE A 392 3.54 -29.85 11.68
C PHE A 392 4.37 -31.14 11.70
N GLY A 393 5.59 -31.11 12.22
CA GLY A 393 6.51 -32.24 12.29
C GLY A 393 7.45 -32.37 11.09
N ASN A 394 8.50 -33.20 11.24
CA ASN A 394 9.58 -33.33 10.25
C ASN A 394 9.20 -34.09 8.97
N GLY A 395 8.03 -34.75 8.93
CA GLY A 395 7.60 -35.59 7.81
C GLY A 395 6.93 -34.83 6.65
N ILE A 396 6.88 -33.50 6.70
CA ILE A 396 6.24 -32.68 5.68
C ILE A 396 7.15 -32.50 4.45
N PRO A 397 6.58 -32.41 3.23
CA PRO A 397 7.36 -32.18 2.02
C PRO A 397 7.93 -30.76 1.97
N ASP A 398 9.05 -30.60 1.27
CA ASP A 398 9.56 -29.28 0.91
C ASP A 398 8.70 -28.66 -0.20
N PRO A 399 8.62 -27.32 -0.28
CA PRO A 399 7.87 -26.64 -1.33
C PRO A 399 8.56 -26.83 -2.68
N GLU A 400 7.77 -27.02 -3.74
CA GLU A 400 8.25 -27.09 -5.13
C GLU A 400 8.61 -25.70 -5.66
N GLN A 401 7.88 -24.66 -5.23
CA GLN A 401 8.09 -23.27 -5.63
C GLN A 401 7.97 -22.32 -4.45
N ILE A 402 8.73 -21.23 -4.52
CA ILE A 402 8.67 -20.10 -3.60
C ILE A 402 8.57 -18.81 -4.41
N LEU A 403 7.74 -17.86 -3.95
CA LEU A 403 7.66 -16.51 -4.49
C LEU A 403 7.82 -15.50 -3.36
N VAL A 404 8.84 -14.64 -3.46
CA VAL A 404 9.17 -13.61 -2.47
C VAL A 404 9.20 -12.21 -3.10
N PRO A 405 8.17 -11.37 -2.89
CA PRO A 405 8.16 -9.98 -3.31
C PRO A 405 9.24 -9.16 -2.59
N ARG A 406 10.13 -8.52 -3.35
CA ARG A 406 11.23 -7.68 -2.84
C ARG A 406 10.96 -6.18 -3.05
N TRP A 407 9.99 -5.66 -2.31
CA TRP A 407 9.51 -4.28 -2.45
C TRP A 407 10.57 -3.23 -2.06
N LEU A 408 11.47 -3.53 -1.11
CA LEU A 408 12.48 -2.58 -0.63
C LEU A 408 13.66 -2.45 -1.59
N SER A 409 14.18 -3.58 -2.08
CA SER A 409 15.25 -3.57 -3.08
C SER A 409 14.78 -3.04 -4.43
N ASN A 410 13.49 -3.17 -4.76
CA ASN A 410 12.95 -2.61 -6.00
C ASN A 410 13.04 -1.08 -5.99
N ARG A 411 13.87 -0.54 -6.89
CA ARG A 411 14.14 0.90 -6.99
C ARG A 411 12.91 1.75 -7.31
N LEU A 412 11.84 1.17 -7.87
CA LEU A 412 10.60 1.85 -8.25
C LEU A 412 9.59 1.96 -7.10
N PHE A 413 9.83 1.28 -5.97
CA PHE A 413 8.91 1.26 -4.83
C PHE A 413 9.59 1.56 -3.49
N ARG A 414 10.77 0.97 -3.22
CA ARG A 414 11.56 1.21 -2.00
C ARG A 414 10.75 0.99 -0.70
N GLY A 415 9.88 -0.02 -0.69
CA GLY A 415 9.01 -0.39 0.43
C GLY A 415 7.61 -0.75 -0.03
N SER A 416 6.76 -1.20 0.91
CA SER A 416 5.36 -1.57 0.63
C SER A 416 4.43 -0.37 0.75
N TYR A 417 4.25 0.21 1.93
CA TYR A 417 3.34 1.33 2.14
C TYR A 417 3.73 2.16 3.36
N SER A 418 3.28 3.41 3.39
CA SER A 418 3.70 4.35 4.42
C SER A 418 3.00 4.10 5.76
N ASN A 419 3.71 4.39 6.85
CA ASN A 419 3.22 4.30 8.21
C ASN A 419 3.53 5.62 8.93
N TRP A 420 2.65 6.09 9.81
CA TRP A 420 2.84 7.36 10.50
C TRP A 420 3.75 7.20 11.72
N PRO A 421 4.99 7.74 11.72
CA PRO A 421 5.90 7.53 12.82
C PRO A 421 5.58 8.45 14.01
N VAL A 422 5.76 7.94 15.23
CA VAL A 422 5.58 8.72 16.47
C VAL A 422 6.39 10.02 16.43
N GLY A 423 5.77 11.11 16.85
CA GLY A 423 6.41 12.43 16.89
C GLY A 423 6.46 13.16 15.55
N TYR A 424 6.03 12.53 14.46
CA TYR A 424 5.84 13.21 13.19
C TYR A 424 4.55 14.03 13.20
N LYS A 425 4.68 15.34 13.01
CA LYS A 425 3.56 16.29 13.15
C LYS A 425 2.64 16.27 11.95
N GLN A 426 1.34 16.43 12.17
CA GLN A 426 0.34 16.64 11.12
C GLN A 426 0.69 17.80 10.17
N SER A 427 1.31 18.87 10.67
CA SER A 427 1.81 19.96 9.83
C SER A 427 2.86 19.51 8.81
N ASN A 428 3.72 18.56 9.19
CA ASN A 428 4.72 18.00 8.28
C ASN A 428 4.06 17.05 7.27
N HIS A 429 3.03 16.31 7.67
CA HIS A 429 2.24 15.50 6.71
C HIS A 429 1.52 16.38 5.70
N LYS A 430 0.94 17.51 6.13
CA LYS A 430 0.38 18.51 5.21
C LYS A 430 1.45 18.98 4.22
N GLN A 431 2.64 19.31 4.71
CA GLN A 431 3.80 19.64 3.87
C GLN A 431 4.23 18.50 2.95
N LEU A 432 4.00 17.24 3.30
CA LEU A 432 4.28 16.11 2.41
C LEU A 432 3.34 16.14 1.19
N LYS A 433 2.08 16.55 1.35
CA LYS A 433 1.09 16.77 0.27
C LYS A 433 1.28 18.10 -0.48
N ASP A 434 1.63 19.19 0.20
CA ASP A 434 1.64 20.55 -0.37
C ASP A 434 2.49 20.65 -1.67
N PRO A 435 2.05 21.36 -2.72
CA PRO A 435 2.82 21.51 -3.94
C PRO A 435 4.11 22.33 -3.76
N VAL A 436 5.06 22.18 -4.70
CA VAL A 436 6.28 22.99 -4.80
C VAL A 436 6.31 23.62 -6.19
N GLY A 437 5.93 24.89 -6.28
CA GLY A 437 5.75 25.56 -7.57
C GLY A 437 4.75 24.78 -8.44
N PRO A 438 5.09 24.40 -9.68
CA PRO A 438 4.21 23.63 -10.55
C PRO A 438 4.26 22.11 -10.29
N ILE A 439 4.88 21.63 -9.21
CA ILE A 439 4.97 20.21 -8.87
C ILE A 439 3.98 19.86 -7.77
N PHE A 440 3.03 18.99 -8.09
CA PHE A 440 2.03 18.44 -7.17
C PHE A 440 2.42 17.01 -6.78
N PHE A 441 2.02 16.59 -5.58
CA PHE A 441 2.33 15.26 -5.06
C PHE A 441 1.03 14.51 -4.78
N THR A 442 1.01 13.21 -5.09
CA THR A 442 -0.10 12.32 -4.79
C THR A 442 0.42 10.90 -4.49
N GLY A 443 -0.46 10.02 -4.00
CA GLY A 443 -0.11 8.70 -3.49
C GLY A 443 -0.71 8.46 -2.11
N GLU A 444 -0.75 7.20 -1.67
CA GLU A 444 -1.28 6.86 -0.33
C GLU A 444 -0.59 7.63 0.79
N HIS A 445 0.71 7.94 0.65
CA HIS A 445 1.46 8.75 1.62
C HIS A 445 0.99 10.21 1.75
N THR A 446 0.13 10.69 0.83
CA THR A 446 -0.52 12.00 0.94
C THR A 446 -1.93 11.94 1.52
N SER A 447 -2.48 10.73 1.73
CA SER A 447 -3.77 10.49 2.38
C SER A 447 -3.60 10.53 3.90
N THR A 448 -4.18 11.53 4.55
CA THR A 448 -4.16 11.59 6.03
C THR A 448 -5.10 10.61 6.70
N LYS A 449 -6.15 10.17 5.98
CA LYS A 449 -7.25 9.41 6.58
C LYS A 449 -7.14 7.91 6.31
N TYR A 450 -6.75 7.55 5.09
CA TYR A 450 -6.67 6.17 4.62
C TYR A 450 -5.21 5.84 4.26
N LEU A 451 -4.28 6.20 5.15
CA LEU A 451 -2.84 6.01 4.97
C LEU A 451 -2.52 4.52 4.80
N GLY A 452 -1.65 4.16 3.87
CA GLY A 452 -1.26 2.76 3.64
C GLY A 452 -2.22 1.96 2.74
N PHE A 453 -3.47 2.43 2.57
CA PHE A 453 -4.50 1.71 1.81
C PHE A 453 -4.57 2.13 0.34
N ALA A 454 -5.08 1.20 -0.49
CA ALA A 454 -5.35 1.46 -1.89
C ALA A 454 -6.47 2.51 -2.07
N ASP A 455 -7.51 2.52 -1.24
CA ASP A 455 -8.52 3.58 -1.22
C ASP A 455 -7.91 4.96 -0.90
N GLY A 456 -6.90 5.00 -0.03
CA GLY A 456 -6.13 6.20 0.22
C GLY A 456 -5.38 6.71 -0.99
N ALA A 457 -4.75 5.81 -1.77
CA ALA A 457 -4.12 6.19 -3.03
C ALA A 457 -5.15 6.73 -4.04
N TYR A 458 -6.30 6.08 -4.18
CA TYR A 458 -7.37 6.52 -5.08
C TYR A 458 -7.89 7.92 -4.69
N CYS A 459 -8.29 8.10 -3.42
CA CYS A 459 -8.80 9.37 -2.91
C CYS A 459 -7.77 10.50 -3.04
N ALA A 460 -6.50 10.22 -2.71
CA ALA A 460 -5.42 11.18 -2.89
C ALA A 460 -5.22 11.59 -4.35
N GLY A 461 -5.37 10.65 -5.28
CA GLY A 461 -5.30 10.93 -6.72
C GLY A 461 -6.43 11.88 -7.16
N VAL A 462 -7.66 11.61 -6.72
CA VAL A 462 -8.82 12.46 -6.99
C VAL A 462 -8.63 13.86 -6.40
N ASP A 463 -8.19 13.97 -5.15
CA ASP A 463 -7.90 15.25 -4.49
C ASP A 463 -6.90 16.08 -5.29
N THR A 464 -5.74 15.49 -5.61
CA THR A 464 -4.67 16.18 -6.35
C THR A 464 -5.12 16.53 -7.77
N GLY A 465 -5.88 15.64 -8.44
CA GLY A 465 -6.44 15.91 -9.76
C GLY A 465 -7.37 17.13 -9.75
N ASN A 466 -8.24 17.26 -8.74
CA ASN A 466 -9.11 18.42 -8.57
C ASN A 466 -8.32 19.71 -8.28
N GLU A 467 -7.28 19.63 -7.44
CA GLU A 467 -6.40 20.76 -7.13
C GLU A 467 -5.69 21.28 -8.39
N VAL A 468 -5.11 20.37 -9.17
CA VAL A 468 -4.46 20.70 -10.45
C VAL A 468 -5.47 21.24 -11.45
N ALA A 469 -6.66 20.66 -11.54
CA ALA A 469 -7.70 21.15 -12.46
C ALA A 469 -8.10 22.60 -12.17
N LYS A 470 -8.23 22.95 -10.89
CA LYS A 470 -8.49 24.33 -10.46
C LYS A 470 -7.34 25.25 -10.88
N CYS A 471 -6.10 24.84 -10.62
CA CYS A 471 -4.90 25.60 -10.96
C CYS A 471 -4.81 25.86 -12.48
N VAL A 472 -5.00 24.84 -13.33
CA VAL A 472 -4.94 24.96 -14.79
C VAL A 472 -6.00 25.95 -15.30
N ARG A 473 -7.24 25.87 -14.80
CA ARG A 473 -8.33 26.78 -15.19
C ARG A 473 -8.06 28.23 -14.79
N GLU A 474 -7.48 28.46 -13.61
CA GLU A 474 -7.09 29.80 -13.15
C GLU A 474 -6.00 30.40 -14.06
N HIS A 475 -5.03 29.59 -14.50
CA HIS A 475 -4.00 30.03 -15.44
C HIS A 475 -4.59 30.36 -16.82
N GLN A 476 -5.43 29.48 -17.38
CA GLN A 476 -6.13 29.74 -18.64
C GLN A 476 -6.99 31.01 -18.58
N THR A 477 -7.61 31.30 -17.43
CA THR A 477 -8.40 32.52 -17.23
C THR A 477 -7.53 33.78 -17.18
N LYS A 478 -6.35 33.71 -16.55
CA LYS A 478 -5.37 34.82 -16.51
C LYS A 478 -4.78 35.08 -17.90
N GLU A 479 -4.41 34.03 -18.64
CA GLU A 479 -3.90 34.11 -20.02
C GLU A 479 -4.92 34.84 -20.93
N ARG A 480 -6.20 34.41 -20.90
CA ARG A 480 -7.28 35.06 -21.67
C ARG A 480 -7.53 36.53 -21.33
N LYS A 481 -7.27 36.94 -20.08
CA LYS A 481 -7.42 38.35 -19.65
C LYS A 481 -6.20 39.20 -20.01
N SER A 482 -5.04 38.57 -20.27
CA SER A 482 -3.80 39.25 -20.63
C SER A 482 -3.59 39.40 -22.14
N GLU A 483 -4.37 38.72 -22.98
CA GLU A 483 -4.40 38.98 -24.42
C GLU A 483 -5.06 40.35 -24.69
N PRO A 484 -4.37 41.31 -25.34
CA PRO A 484 -4.99 42.56 -25.74
C PRO A 484 -6.16 42.26 -26.66
N SER A 485 -7.29 42.95 -26.45
CA SER A 485 -8.42 42.98 -27.40
C SER A 485 -7.93 43.52 -28.75
N ALA A 486 -7.39 42.63 -29.58
CA ALA A 486 -7.13 42.92 -30.96
C ALA A 486 -8.44 42.71 -31.71
N LEU A 487 -8.95 43.82 -32.28
CA LEU A 487 -9.97 43.92 -33.32
C LEU A 487 -11.42 44.03 -32.87
N LEU A 488 -11.82 45.27 -32.58
CA LEU A 488 -13.03 45.88 -33.16
C LEU A 488 -12.72 47.33 -33.56
N THR A 489 -11.82 47.51 -34.52
CA THR A 489 -11.72 48.72 -35.35
C THR A 489 -11.39 48.31 -36.77
N ASN A 490 -12.44 48.23 -37.60
CA ASN A 490 -12.51 48.27 -39.07
C ASN A 490 -13.93 47.79 -39.41
N LYS A 491 -14.87 48.53 -40.00
CA LYS A 491 -14.92 49.81 -40.70
C LYS A 491 -16.32 50.40 -40.50
#